data_AF-A0A660TXH1-F1
#
_entry.id   AF-A0A660TXH1-F1
#
_cell.length_a   1.000
_cell.length_b   1.000
_cell.length_c   1.000
_cell.angle_alpha   90.00
_cell.angle_beta   90.00
_cell.angle_gamma   90.00
#
_symmetry.space_group_name_H-M   'P 1'
#
loop_
_entity.id
_entity.type
_entity.pdbx_description
1 polymer ?
#
loop_
_entity_poly.entity_id
_entity_poly.type
_entity_poly.pdbx_seq_one_letter_code
_entity_poly.pdbx_strand_id
1 'polypeptide(L)'
;VWVAGRNSNHRMELLVTDHFGNDAVIPMGKLNFSGWKKLTVTIPPNIIQRNYHYADRMGISIVGFNIKCDIDETYGRYYVYFDDIRAVTDLFAEESRDTDDMMDAW
;
A
#
# COMPACT_ATOMS: atom_id res chain seq x y z
N VAL A 1 5.87 0.93 6.84
CA VAL A 1 7.16 0.57 6.19
C VAL A 1 8.23 1.52 6.68
N TRP A 2 9.43 1.03 6.93
CA TRP A 2 10.60 1.86 7.19
C TRP A 2 11.33 2.15 5.89
N VAL A 3 11.74 3.40 5.71
CA VAL A 3 12.42 3.85 4.50
C VAL A 3 13.68 4.60 4.90
N ALA A 4 14.79 4.31 4.23
CA ALA A 4 16.05 5.04 4.41
C ALA A 4 16.05 6.30 3.53
N GLY A 5 15.99 7.47 4.16
CA GLY A 5 16.06 8.77 3.50
C GLY A 5 17.49 9.30 3.40
N ARG A 6 17.73 10.10 2.36
CA ARG A 6 19.01 10.79 2.09
C ARG A 6 18.84 12.31 2.00
N ASN A 7 17.81 12.84 2.64
CA ASN A 7 17.45 14.26 2.64
C ASN A 7 17.12 14.82 1.24
N SER A 8 16.32 14.08 0.45
CA SER A 8 15.83 14.49 -0.87
C SER A 8 14.32 14.78 -0.83
N ASN A 9 13.86 15.80 -1.53
CA ASN A 9 12.47 16.14 -1.81
C ASN A 9 11.69 15.13 -2.67
N HIS A 10 12.30 14.00 -3.05
CA HIS A 10 11.58 12.88 -3.65
C HIS A 10 10.36 12.48 -2.82
N ARG A 11 9.30 12.06 -3.49
CA ARG A 11 8.04 11.68 -2.85
C ARG A 11 7.77 10.20 -3.03
N MET A 12 7.32 9.56 -1.97
CA MET A 12 6.88 8.17 -1.99
C MET A 12 5.35 8.09 -2.08
N GLU A 13 4.88 7.19 -2.92
CA GLU A 13 3.47 6.87 -3.08
C GLU A 13 3.28 5.35 -3.01
N LEU A 14 2.13 4.91 -2.50
CA LEU A 14 1.70 3.53 -2.43
C LEU A 14 0.70 3.28 -3.56
N LEU A 15 0.97 2.29 -4.40
CA LEU A 15 0.05 1.81 -5.42
C LEU A 15 -0.76 0.65 -4.84
N VAL A 16 -2.08 0.78 -4.88
CA VAL A 16 -3.00 -0.27 -4.45
C VAL A 16 -4.03 -0.53 -5.53
N THR A 17 -4.50 -1.76 -5.60
CA THR A 17 -5.68 -2.15 -6.39
C THR A 17 -6.82 -2.46 -5.43
N ASP A 18 -7.98 -1.85 -5.67
CA ASP A 18 -9.18 -2.05 -4.87
C ASP A 18 -9.82 -3.43 -5.13
N HIS A 19 -10.89 -3.73 -4.39
CA HIS A 19 -11.64 -4.98 -4.51
C HIS A 19 -12.16 -5.26 -5.94
N PHE A 20 -12.44 -4.21 -6.72
CA PHE A 20 -12.97 -4.30 -8.08
C PHE A 20 -11.90 -4.28 -9.18
N GLY A 21 -10.62 -4.17 -8.82
CA GLY A 21 -9.53 -4.07 -9.79
C GLY A 21 -9.19 -2.64 -10.19
N ASN A 22 -9.72 -1.61 -9.53
CA ASN A 22 -9.35 -0.23 -9.82
C ASN A 22 -8.07 0.15 -9.08
N ASP A 23 -7.12 0.75 -9.80
CA ASP A 23 -5.88 1.22 -9.20
C ASP A 23 -6.04 2.59 -8.54
N ALA A 24 -5.40 2.74 -7.39
CA ALA A 24 -5.33 3.98 -6.63
C ALA A 24 -3.89 4.25 -6.17
N VAL A 25 -3.55 5.55 -6.13
CA VAL A 25 -2.25 6.03 -5.67
C VAL A 25 -2.46 6.79 -4.38
N ILE A 26 -1.79 6.35 -3.31
CA ILE A 26 -1.90 6.95 -1.99
C ILE A 26 -0.57 7.63 -1.64
N PRO A 27 -0.53 8.95 -1.45
CA PRO A 27 0.72 9.64 -1.13
C PRO A 27 1.18 9.33 0.29
N MET A 28 2.44 8.91 0.46
CA MET A 28 3.03 8.58 1.76
C MET A 28 3.86 9.73 2.34
N GLY A 29 4.35 10.65 1.50
CA GLY A 29 5.07 11.86 1.92
C GLY A 29 6.42 12.03 1.22
N LYS A 30 7.16 13.06 1.65
CA LYS A 30 8.51 13.37 1.14
C LYS A 30 9.59 12.56 1.86
N LEU A 31 10.70 12.31 1.17
CA LEU A 31 11.90 11.62 1.66
C LEU A 31 12.99 12.59 2.14
N ASN A 32 12.59 13.79 2.58
CA ASN A 32 13.46 14.89 3.01
C ASN A 32 13.95 14.73 4.46
N PHE A 33 14.32 13.51 4.81
CA PHE A 33 14.88 13.14 6.10
C PHE A 33 16.14 12.30 5.88
N SER A 34 17.03 12.27 6.87
CA SER A 34 18.24 11.45 6.84
C SER A 34 18.07 10.23 7.74
N GLY A 35 18.48 9.07 7.25
CA GLY A 35 18.39 7.79 7.98
C GLY A 35 17.01 7.14 7.88
N TRP A 36 16.74 6.20 8.79
CA TRP A 36 15.52 5.40 8.79
C TRP A 36 14.35 6.16 9.41
N LYS A 37 13.24 6.24 8.68
CA LYS A 37 11.97 6.78 9.19
C LYS A 37 10.82 5.85 8.85
N LYS A 38 9.93 5.63 9.82
CA LYS A 38 8.68 4.91 9.60
C LYS A 38 7.70 5.80 8.85
N LEU A 39 7.36 5.41 7.62
CA LEU A 39 6.27 6.00 6.85
C LEU A 39 5.01 5.13 7.02
N THR A 40 3.92 5.80 7.36
CA THR A 40 2.61 5.19 7.61
C THR A 40 1.57 5.96 6.82
N VAL A 41 0.65 5.25 6.20
CA VAL A 41 -0.49 5.83 5.52
C VAL A 41 -1.72 5.00 5.84
N THR A 42 -2.87 5.66 5.96
CA THR A 42 -4.17 5.00 6.09
C THR A 42 -4.76 4.78 4.71
N ILE A 43 -5.48 3.68 4.52
CA ILE A 43 -6.23 3.44 3.28
C ILE A 43 -7.50 4.32 3.34
N PRO A 44 -7.68 5.27 2.41
CA PRO A 44 -8.86 6.12 2.38
C PRO A 44 -10.16 5.32 2.17
N PRO A 45 -11.30 5.73 2.76
CA PRO A 45 -12.58 5.01 2.63
C PRO A 45 -13.13 4.91 1.20
N ASN A 46 -12.70 5.79 0.29
CA ASN A 46 -13.10 5.74 -1.11
C ASN A 46 -12.42 4.61 -1.91
N ILE A 47 -11.38 3.97 -1.34
CA ILE A 47 -10.79 2.76 -1.90
C ILE A 47 -11.58 1.58 -1.33
N ILE A 48 -12.33 0.91 -2.20
CA ILE A 48 -13.27 -0.12 -1.79
C ILE A 48 -12.49 -1.38 -1.40
N GLN A 49 -12.69 -1.84 -0.16
CA GLN A 49 -11.98 -3.01 0.38
C GLN A 49 -12.88 -4.25 0.49
N ARG A 50 -14.21 -4.08 0.41
CA ARG A 50 -15.20 -5.15 0.65
C ARG A 50 -16.49 -4.84 -0.12
N ASN A 51 -17.16 -5.87 -0.63
CA ASN A 51 -18.53 -5.77 -1.10
C ASN A 51 -19.32 -7.01 -0.67
N TYR A 52 -20.48 -6.82 -0.05
CA TYR A 52 -21.30 -7.92 0.47
C TYR A 52 -21.91 -8.83 -0.62
N HIS A 53 -22.00 -8.35 -1.87
CA HIS A 53 -22.44 -9.15 -3.02
C HIS A 53 -21.34 -10.03 -3.61
N TYR A 54 -20.07 -9.77 -3.28
CA TYR A 54 -18.91 -10.45 -3.85
C TYR A 54 -18.00 -10.96 -2.73
N ALA A 55 -18.39 -12.08 -2.14
CA ALA A 55 -17.65 -12.71 -1.03
C ALA A 55 -16.37 -13.45 -1.49
N ASP A 56 -16.19 -13.66 -2.80
CA ASP A 56 -15.07 -14.40 -3.39
C ASP A 56 -13.76 -13.60 -3.43
N ARG A 57 -13.82 -12.27 -3.27
CA ARG A 57 -12.65 -11.38 -3.27
C ARG A 57 -12.68 -10.50 -2.02
N MET A 58 -11.60 -10.50 -1.25
CA MET A 58 -11.55 -9.71 -0.02
C MET A 58 -10.31 -8.81 0.02
N GLY A 59 -10.52 -7.59 0.50
CA GLY A 59 -9.46 -6.63 0.76
C GLY A 59 -8.99 -5.84 -0.46
N ILE A 60 -7.74 -5.41 -0.38
CA ILE A 60 -7.03 -4.66 -1.41
C ILE A 60 -5.69 -5.34 -1.67
N SER A 61 -5.13 -5.14 -2.85
CA SER A 61 -3.78 -5.61 -3.19
C SER A 61 -2.79 -4.46 -3.18
N ILE A 62 -1.63 -4.67 -2.55
CA ILE A 62 -0.49 -3.75 -2.65
C ILE A 62 0.24 -4.07 -3.95
N VAL A 63 0.15 -3.19 -4.94
CA VAL A 63 0.81 -3.36 -6.24
C VAL A 63 2.30 -3.02 -6.14
N GLY A 64 2.62 -1.98 -5.37
CA GLY A 64 4.01 -1.58 -5.16
C GLY A 64 4.15 -0.18 -4.61
N PHE A 65 5.40 0.28 -4.60
CA PHE A 65 5.76 1.64 -4.19
C PHE A 65 6.26 2.42 -5.40
N ASN A 66 5.79 3.66 -5.51
CA ASN A 66 6.24 4.59 -6.52
C ASN A 66 7.12 5.65 -5.87
N ILE A 67 8.31 5.89 -6.44
CA ILE A 67 9.17 7.00 -6.03
C ILE A 67 9.11 8.07 -7.12
N LYS A 68 8.46 9.18 -6.82
CA LYS A 68 8.47 10.38 -7.65
C LYS A 68 9.77 11.14 -7.36
N CYS A 69 10.76 10.94 -8.23
CA CYS A 69 12.01 11.69 -8.18
C CYS A 69 11.77 13.16 -8.50
N ASP A 70 12.44 14.02 -7.75
CA ASP A 70 12.50 15.46 -7.99
C ASP A 70 13.74 15.74 -8.85
N ILE A 71 13.51 16.12 -10.10
CA ILE A 71 14.57 16.20 -11.13
C ILE A 71 15.49 17.40 -10.90
N ASP A 72 15.00 18.44 -10.23
CA ASP A 72 15.78 19.65 -9.95
C ASP A 72 16.81 19.42 -8.84
N GLU A 73 16.59 18.40 -8.01
CA GLU A 73 17.40 18.13 -6.83
C GLU A 73 18.37 16.97 -7.03
N THR A 74 18.07 16.01 -7.89
CA THR A 74 18.90 14.81 -8.06
C THR A 74 19.06 14.40 -9.50
N TYR A 75 20.33 14.17 -9.89
CA TYR A 75 20.71 13.55 -11.15
C TYR A 75 21.51 12.27 -10.88
N GLY A 76 21.31 11.23 -11.70
CA GLY A 76 22.10 9.99 -11.65
C GLY A 76 21.35 8.77 -11.09
N ARG A 77 22.08 7.88 -10.40
CA ARG A 77 21.54 6.62 -9.86
C ARG A 77 21.01 6.82 -8.44
N TYR A 78 19.74 6.50 -8.25
CA TYR A 78 19.08 6.54 -6.95
C TYR A 78 18.89 5.12 -6.39
N TYR A 79 19.26 4.92 -5.13
CA TYR A 79 19.03 3.67 -4.40
C TYR A 79 18.10 3.95 -3.23
N VAL A 80 17.07 3.13 -3.09
CA VAL A 80 16.10 3.17 -2.00
C VAL A 80 16.13 1.86 -1.24
N TYR A 81 15.99 1.94 0.09
CA TYR A 81 15.95 0.78 0.97
C TYR A 81 14.67 0.81 1.77
N PHE A 82 14.01 -0.35 1.82
CA PHE A 82 12.81 -0.59 2.59
C PHE A 82 13.11 -1.64 3.66
N ASP A 83 12.52 -1.46 4.83
CA ASP A 83 12.55 -2.46 5.89
C ASP A 83 11.18 -2.53 6.56
N ASP A 84 10.90 -3.67 7.19
CA ASP A 84 9.76 -3.88 8.09
C ASP A 84 8.42 -3.34 7.51
N ILE A 85 8.03 -3.91 6.37
CA ILE A 85 6.73 -3.65 5.74
C ILE A 85 5.65 -4.35 6.57
N ARG A 86 4.66 -3.59 7.03
CA ARG A 86 3.53 -4.09 7.83
C ARG A 86 2.23 -3.46 7.35
N ALA A 87 1.19 -4.28 7.31
CA ALA A 87 -0.19 -3.85 7.17
C ALA A 87 -0.93 -4.12 8.48
N VAL A 88 -1.84 -3.22 8.86
CA VAL A 88 -2.75 -3.42 9.99
C VAL A 88 -4.14 -3.50 9.40
N THR A 89 -4.77 -4.65 9.56
CA THR A 89 -6.12 -4.94 9.04
C THR A 89 -7.01 -5.44 10.16
N ASP A 90 -8.31 -5.24 9.99
CA ASP A 90 -9.33 -5.87 10.82
C ASP A 90 -9.64 -7.26 10.25
N LEU A 91 -9.44 -8.29 11.06
CA LEU A 91 -9.67 -9.70 10.72
C LEU A 91 -11.10 -10.16 11.02
N PHE A 92 -11.96 -9.30 11.58
CA PHE A 92 -13.33 -9.69 11.95
C PHE A 92 -14.16 -10.21 10.77
N ALA A 93 -13.82 -9.81 9.54
CA ALA A 93 -14.49 -10.27 8.32
C ALA A 93 -13.75 -11.39 7.58
N GLU A 94 -12.61 -11.86 8.10
CA GLU A 94 -11.97 -13.07 7.59
C GLU A 94 -12.74 -14.27 8.16
N GLU A 95 -13.64 -14.85 7.37
CA GLU A 95 -14.19 -16.16 7.69
C GLU A 95 -13.08 -17.20 7.52
N SER A 96 -12.79 -17.96 8.58
CA SER A 96 -11.93 -19.14 8.45
C SER A 96 -12.71 -20.20 7.68
N ARG A 97 -12.65 -20.13 6.36
CA ARG A 97 -13.21 -21.17 5.48
C ARG A 97 -12.11 -22.17 5.14
N ASP A 98 -12.43 -23.45 5.27
CA ASP A 98 -11.59 -24.48 4.69
C ASP A 98 -11.74 -24.46 3.17
N THR A 99 -10.72 -24.96 2.45
CA THR A 99 -10.71 -24.96 0.98
C THR A 99 -11.87 -25.74 0.35
N ASP A 100 -12.51 -26.62 1.13
CA ASP A 100 -13.63 -27.47 0.75
C ASP A 100 -15.00 -26.94 1.23
N ASP A 101 -15.04 -25.78 1.90
CA ASP A 101 -16.31 -25.18 2.32
C ASP A 101 -17.13 -24.73 1.11
N MET A 102 -18.39 -25.16 1.07
CA MET A 102 -19.33 -24.77 0.01
C MET A 102 -19.42 -23.23 -0.05
N MET A 103 -19.32 -22.65 -1.26
CA MET A 103 -19.50 -21.21 -1.46
C MET A 103 -20.95 -20.83 -1.15
N ASP A 104 -21.15 -20.07 -0.08
CA ASP A 104 -22.46 -19.60 0.34
C ASP A 104 -22.77 -18.26 -0.37
N ALA A 105 -22.97 -18.36 -1.68
CA ALA A 105 -23.38 -17.24 -2.53
C ALA A 105 -24.85 -17.46 -2.93
N TRP A 106 -25.77 -17.03 -2.06
CA TRP A 106 -27.21 -17.04 -2.32
C TRP A 106 -27.70 -15.75 -2.97
#